data_AF-A0A4R5KPH3-F1
#
_entry.id   AF-A0A4R5KPH3-F1
#
_cell.length_a   1.000
_cell.length_b   1.000
_cell.length_c   1.000
_cell.angle_alpha   90.00
_cell.angle_beta   90.00
_cell.angle_gamma   90.00
#
_symmetry.space_group_name_H-M   'P 1'
#
loop_
_entity.id
_entity.type
_entity.pdbx_description
1 polymer ?
#
loop_
_entity_poly.entity_id
_entity_poly.type
_entity_poly.pdbx_seq_one_letter_code
_entity_poly.pdbx_strand_id
1 'polypeptide(L)' 'MNTVIRAIPTSLMHINQFGERYFTTDKLSWQQQIDLKDELAGQGYLVQEIYLPDPLQVLVERRVRTELQAESAKKPL' A
#
# COMPACT_ATOMS: atom_id res chain seq x y z
N MET A 1 8.69 -0.25 -6.81
CA MET A 1 7.75 -0.84 -5.84
C MET A 1 7.96 -0.11 -4.52
N ASN A 2 6.92 0.53 -4.00
CA ASN A 2 7.01 1.23 -2.71
C ASN A 2 6.50 0.31 -1.62
N THR A 3 7.37 -0.01 -0.67
CA THR A 3 6.98 -0.72 0.55
C THR A 3 6.50 0.32 1.57
N VAL A 4 5.39 0.01 2.22
CA VAL A 4 4.80 0.83 3.27
C VAL A 4 4.58 -0.05 4.49
N ILE A 5 4.89 0.48 5.67
CA ILE A 5 4.52 -0.11 6.94
C ILE A 5 3.17 0.46 7.35
N ARG A 6 2.17 -0.41 7.50
CA ARG A 6 0.85 -0.11 8.06
C ARG A 6 0.84 -0.50 9.54
N ALA A 7 0.51 0.46 10.40
CA ALA A 7 0.35 0.26 11.82
C ALA A 7 -1.13 0.37 12.20
N ILE A 8 -1.69 -0.69 12.78
CA ILE A 8 -3.10 -0.81 13.13
C ILE A 8 -3.19 -0.84 14.66
N PRO A 9 -3.81 0.14 15.33
CA PRO A 9 -3.95 0.12 16.78
C PRO A 9 -4.74 -1.12 17.21
N THR A 10 -4.16 -1.96 18.07
CA THR A 10 -4.83 -3.19 18.55
C THR A 10 -6.08 -2.89 19.37
N SER A 11 -6.08 -1.78 20.12
CA SER A 11 -7.22 -1.30 20.91
C SER A 11 -8.44 -0.89 20.06
N LEU A 12 -8.23 -0.59 18.78
CA LEU A 12 -9.26 -0.08 17.86
C LEU A 12 -9.57 -1.06 16.73
N MET A 13 -9.14 -2.32 16.82
CA MET A 13 -9.40 -3.34 15.78
C MET A 13 -10.90 -3.53 15.44
N HIS A 14 -11.81 -3.09 16.32
CA HIS A 14 -13.26 -3.16 16.11
C HIS A 14 -13.89 -1.87 15.55
N ILE A 15 -13.14 -0.77 15.40
CA ILE A 15 -13.64 0.52 14.93
C ILE A 15 -12.96 0.86 13.60
N ASN A 16 -13.72 0.68 12.51
CA ASN A 16 -13.35 0.95 11.12
C ASN A 16 -12.30 2.07 10.95
N GLN A 17 -11.10 1.75 10.44
CA GLN A 17 -10.08 2.61 9.78
C GLN A 17 -9.61 3.91 10.47
N PHE A 18 -10.29 4.41 11.50
CA PHE A 18 -9.97 5.64 12.23
C PHE A 18 -8.86 5.35 13.25
N GLY A 19 -7.62 5.34 12.78
CA GLY A 19 -6.45 5.17 13.64
C GLY A 19 -5.27 4.45 12.99
N GLU A 20 -5.46 3.92 11.77
CA GLU A 20 -4.36 3.32 11.01
C GLU A 20 -3.34 4.39 10.62
N ARG A 21 -2.05 4.06 10.77
CA ARG A 21 -0.93 4.91 10.36
C ARG A 21 -0.13 4.22 9.28
N TYR A 22 0.38 5.01 8.34
CA TYR A 22 1.17 4.53 7.22
C TYR A 22 2.53 5.22 7.20
N PHE A 23 3.59 4.43 7.04
CA PHE A 23 4.97 4.90 7.01
C PHE A 23 5.65 4.41 5.73
N THR A 24 6.13 5.32 4.89
CA THR A 24 6.88 4.95 3.70
C THR A 24 8.29 4.52 4.11
N THR A 25 8.79 3.44 3.51
CA THR A 25 10.11 2.90 3.86
C THR A 25 11.18 3.21 2.81
N ASP A 26 10.86 4.05 1.82
CA ASP A 26 11.70 4.42 0.68
C ASP A 26 13.03 5.07 1.09
N LYS A 27 13.04 5.74 2.25
CA LYS A 27 14.22 6.43 2.80
C LYS A 27 14.78 5.77 4.06
N LEU A 28 14.23 4.64 4.48
CA LEU A 28 14.64 3.94 5.69
C LEU A 28 15.61 2.81 5.34
N SER A 29 16.72 2.74 6.07
CA SER A 29 17.59 1.55 6.03
C SER A 29 16.86 0.32 6.57
N TRP A 30 17.36 -0.87 6.26
CA TRP A 30 16.79 -2.11 6.78
C TRP A 30 16.71 -2.13 8.32
N GLN A 31 17.75 -1.64 9.01
CA GLN A 31 17.74 -1.55 10.47
C GLN A 31 16.68 -0.57 10.98
N GLN A 32 16.55 0.62 10.35
CA GLN A 32 15.54 1.60 10.74
C GLN A 32 14.11 1.08 10.54
N GLN A 33 13.88 0.23 9.54
CA GLN A 33 12.60 -0.42 9.34
C GLN A 33 12.29 -1.43 10.45
N ILE A 34 13.29 -2.16 10.95
CA ILE A 34 13.12 -3.06 12.10
C ILE A 34 12.82 -2.27 13.36
N ASP A 35 13.64 -1.26 13.66
CA ASP A 35 13.47 -0.43 14.86
C ASP A 35 12.07 0.22 14.89
N LEU A 36 11.60 0.70 13.74
CA LEU A 36 10.25 1.26 13.60
C LEU A 36 9.16 0.22 13.86
N LYS A 37 9.30 -1.02 13.35
CA LYS A 37 8.34 -2.09 13.61
C LYS A 37 8.27 -2.45 15.08
N ASP A 38 9.43 -2.56 15.73
CA ASP A 38 9.54 -2.91 17.15
C ASP A 38 8.95 -1.81 18.04
N GLU A 39 9.21 -0.54 17.72
CA GLU A 39 8.63 0.60 18.43
C GLU A 39 7.09 0.61 18.32
N LEU A 40 6.57 0.41 17.11
CA LEU A 40 5.12 0.36 16.87
C LEU A 40 4.47 -0.83 17.59
N ALA A 41 5.12 -2.00 17.58
CA ALA A 41 4.65 -3.17 18.33
C ALA A 41 4.62 -2.89 19.85
N GLY A 42 5.66 -2.25 20.38
CA GLY A 42 5.73 -1.83 21.79
C GLY A 42 4.65 -0.82 22.18
N GLN A 43 4.19 0.01 21.24
CA GLN A 43 3.07 0.93 21.42
C GLN A 43 1.68 0.28 21.26
N GLY A 44 1.62 -1.04 21.07
CA GLY A 44 0.36 -1.77 20.92
C GLY A 44 -0.25 -1.69 19.52
N TYR A 45 0.55 -1.44 18.49
CA TYR A 45 0.09 -1.56 17.10
C TYR A 45 0.39 -2.95 16.55
N LEU A 46 -0.55 -3.50 15.79
CA LEU A 46 -0.28 -4.57 14.85
C LEU A 46 0.39 -3.97 13.61
N VAL A 47 1.56 -4.48 13.25
CA VAL A 47 2.36 -3.96 12.14
C VAL A 47 2.27 -4.90 10.94
N GLN A 48 2.00 -4.35 9.76
CA GLN A 48 1.93 -5.06 8.49
C GLN A 48 2.77 -4.36 7.43
N GLU A 49 3.59 -5.11 6.70
CA GLU A 49 4.20 -4.61 5.47
C GLU A 49 3.27 -4.81 4.30
N ILE A 50 3.05 -3.73 3.54
CA ILE A 50 2.27 -3.74 2.32
C ILE A 50 3.12 -3.24 1.17
N TYR A 51 3.05 -3.97 0.07
CA TYR A 51 3.61 -3.56 -1.21
C TYR A 51 2.55 -2.75 -1.95
N LEU A 52 2.78 -1.45 -2.07
CA LEU A 52 1.93 -0.61 -2.90
C LEU A 52 2.41 -0.69 -4.36
N PRO A 53 1.52 -1.01 -5.31
CA PRO A 53 1.84 -0.88 -6.72
C PRO A 53 2.15 0.60 -7.00
N ASP A 54 3.11 0.83 -7.89
CA ASP A 54 3.48 2.19 -8.27
C ASP A 54 2.23 2.88 -8.83
N PRO A 55 1.81 4.05 -8.31
CA PRO A 55 0.64 4.75 -8.80
C PRO A 55 0.72 5.04 -10.31
N LEU A 56 1.92 5.22 -10.89
CA LEU A 56 2.10 5.36 -12.33
C LEU A 56 1.83 4.05 -13.08
N GLN A 57 2.25 2.92 -12.51
CA GLN A 57 1.96 1.59 -13.08
C GLN A 57 0.45 1.34 -13.13
N VAL A 58 -0.27 1.68 -12.05
CA VAL A 58 -1.74 1.55 -11.99
C VAL A 58 -2.42 2.42 -13.05
N LEU A 59 -1.94 3.65 -13.28
CA LEU A 59 -2.48 4.55 -14.30
C LEU A 59 -2.20 4.04 -15.72
N VAL A 60 -1.00 3.51 -15.97
CA VAL A 60 -0.62 2.92 -17.26
C VAL A 60 -1.47 1.68 -17.55
N GLU A 61 -1.62 0.77 -16.59
CA GLU A 61 -2.45 -0.44 -16.75
C GLU A 61 -3.91 -0.08 -17.05
N ARG A 62 -4.46 0.94 -16.37
CA ARG A 62 -5.81 1.44 -16.67
C ARG A 62 -5.89 1.97 -18.09
N ARG A 63 -4.92 2.78 -18.53
CA ARG A 63 -4.91 3.35 -19.88
C ARG A 63 -4.80 2.29 -20.97
N VAL A 64 -3.86 1.35 -20.83
CA VAL A 64 -3.70 0.23 -21.77
C VAL A 64 -4.98 -0.59 -21.85
N ARG A 65 -5.63 -0.88 -20.71
CA ARG A 65 -6.91 -1.59 -20.69
C ARG A 65 -8.02 -0.81 -21.42
N THR A 66 -8.10 0.49 -21.23
CA THR A 66 -9.08 1.35 -21.94
C THR A 66 -8.82 1.37 -23.44
N GLU A 67 -7.56 1.46 -23.87
CA GLU A 67 -7.19 1.45 -25.29
C GLU A 67 -7.52 0.10 -25.95
N LEU A 68 -7.21 -1.02 -25.30
CA LEU A 68 -7.56 -2.37 -25.78
C LEU A 68 -9.08 -2.60 -25.87
N GLN A 69 -9.85 -2.06 -24.92
CA GLN A 69 -11.32 -2.10 -24.96
C GLN A 69 -11.88 -1.25 -26.10
N ALA A 70 -11.31 -0.06 -26.32
CA ALA A 70 -11.69 0.82 -27.43
C ALA A 70 -11.33 0.23 -28.80
N GLU A 71 -10.23 -0.51 -28.89
CA GLU A 71 -9.79 -1.19 -30.10
C GLU A 71 -10.64 -2.43 -30.39
N SER A 72 -11.02 -3.19 -29.35
CA SER A 72 -11.95 -4.33 -29.45
C SER A 72 -13.35 -3.88 -29.86
N ALA A 73 -13.80 -2.70 -29.42
CA ALA A 73 -15.08 -2.11 -29.82
C ALA A 73 -15.10 -1.60 -31.28
N LYS A 74 -13.94 -1.42 -31.91
CA LYS A 74 -13.79 -0.96 -33.31
C LYS A 74 -13.69 -2.10 -34.33
N LYS A 75 -13.59 -3.36 -33.90
CA LYS A 75 -13.74 -4.53 -34.77
C LYS A 75 -15.16 -5.08 -34.63
N PRO A 76 -16.15 -4.58 -35.40
CA PRO A 76 -17.36 -5.35 -35.61
C PRO A 76 -16.99 -6.60 -36.44
N LEU A 77 -17.60 -7.73 -36.11
CA LEU A 77 -17.65 -8.93 -36.95
C LEU A 77 -18.13 -8.58 -38.36
#